data_AF-A0A061RTJ3-F1
#
_entry.id   AF-A0A061RTJ3-F1
#
_cell.length_a   1.000
_cell.length_b   1.000
_cell.length_c   1.000
_cell.angle_alpha   90.00
_cell.angle_beta   90.00
_cell.angle_gamma   90.00
#
_symmetry.space_group_name_H-M   'P 1'
#
loop_
_entity.id
_entity.type
_entity.pdbx_description
1 polymer ?
#
loop_
_entity_poly.entity_id
_entity_poly.type
_entity_poly.pdbx_seq_one_letter_code
_entity_poly.pdbx_strand_id
1 'polypeptide(L)'
;EGASIPFPPPWEATPAVRAPARAPPARRRGRPHPLSAQVAALQDLLEWLHAASGLEHEKLYRLASLAGDMAVTQVVNGRKGVHMLFPKSGIPVPQK
;
A
#
# COMPACT_ATOMS: atom_id res chain seq x y z
N GLU A 1 -9.06 -49.59 19.95
CA GLU A 1 -10.21 -48.81 19.43
C GLU A 1 -9.71 -47.52 18.82
N GLY A 2 -9.82 -47.37 17.50
CA GLY A 2 -9.35 -46.17 16.78
C GLY A 2 -10.53 -45.26 16.46
N ALA A 3 -10.54 -44.05 17.04
CA ALA A 3 -11.51 -43.02 16.71
C ALA A 3 -11.08 -42.30 15.43
N SER A 4 -11.80 -42.55 14.33
CA SER A 4 -11.66 -41.82 13.07
C SER A 4 -12.22 -40.41 13.23
N ILE A 5 -11.37 -39.39 13.21
CA ILE A 5 -11.79 -37.99 13.14
C ILE A 5 -12.19 -37.72 11.68
N PRO A 6 -13.41 -37.23 11.38
CA PRO A 6 -13.78 -36.92 10.00
C PRO A 6 -12.99 -35.71 9.50
N PHE A 7 -12.45 -35.83 8.28
CA PHE A 7 -11.84 -34.73 7.54
C PHE A 7 -12.93 -33.70 7.19
N PRO A 8 -12.80 -32.42 7.57
CA PRO A 8 -13.83 -31.43 7.27
C PRO A 8 -13.96 -31.20 5.75
N PRO A 9 -15.16 -30.87 5.25
CA PRO A 9 -15.40 -30.67 3.83
C PRO A 9 -14.66 -29.43 3.29
N PRO A 10 -14.34 -29.39 1.98
CA PRO A 10 -13.45 -28.40 1.38
C PRO A 10 -13.95 -26.95 1.42
N TRP A 11 -15.20 -26.72 1.82
CA TRP A 11 -15.82 -25.40 1.93
C TRP A 11 -15.84 -24.83 3.36
N GLU A 12 -15.52 -25.64 4.37
CA GLU A 12 -15.26 -25.15 5.73
C GLU A 12 -13.83 -24.62 5.82
N ALA A 13 -13.63 -23.42 5.29
CA ALA A 13 -12.40 -22.68 5.56
C ALA A 13 -12.33 -22.39 7.06
N THR A 14 -11.42 -23.07 7.77
CA THR A 14 -11.03 -22.68 9.12
C THR A 14 -10.59 -21.22 9.05
N PRO A 15 -11.13 -20.30 9.86
CA PRO A 15 -10.62 -18.94 9.87
C PRO A 15 -9.26 -18.99 10.55
N ALA A 16 -8.20 -19.26 9.79
CA ALA A 16 -6.85 -18.93 10.19
C ALA A 16 -6.90 -17.46 10.60
N VAL A 17 -6.63 -17.20 11.88
CA VAL A 17 -6.64 -15.88 12.50
C VAL A 17 -5.78 -14.96 11.65
N ARG A 18 -6.45 -14.22 10.75
CA ARG A 18 -5.83 -13.21 9.93
C ARG A 18 -5.75 -11.97 10.81
N ALA A 19 -4.61 -11.79 11.46
CA ALA A 19 -4.25 -10.50 12.04
C ALA A 19 -4.61 -9.42 11.01
N PRO A 20 -5.30 -8.33 11.41
CA PRO A 20 -5.75 -7.35 10.45
C PRO A 20 -4.50 -6.78 9.77
N ALA A 21 -4.36 -7.03 8.47
CA ALA A 21 -3.45 -6.28 7.65
C ALA A 21 -3.83 -4.82 7.87
N ARG A 22 -2.95 -4.08 8.57
CA ARG A 22 -3.17 -2.69 8.96
C ARG A 22 -3.70 -1.96 7.73
N ALA A 23 -4.95 -1.51 7.80
CA ALA A 23 -5.60 -0.90 6.65
C ALA A 23 -4.71 0.25 6.17
N PRO A 24 -4.39 0.34 4.87
CA PRO A 24 -3.66 1.49 4.37
C PRO A 24 -4.43 2.76 4.81
N PRO A 25 -3.75 3.83 5.26
CA PRO A 25 -4.41 5.09 5.56
C PRO A 25 -5.40 5.42 4.45
N ALA A 26 -6.64 5.73 4.84
CA ALA A 26 -7.71 5.98 3.90
C ALA A 26 -7.22 6.97 2.84
N ARG A 27 -7.12 6.53 1.57
CA ARG A 27 -6.75 7.39 0.44
C ARG A 27 -7.60 8.64 0.55
N ARG A 28 -6.98 9.80 0.76
CA ARG A 28 -7.67 11.08 0.89
C ARG A 28 -8.24 11.50 -0.48
N ARG A 29 -9.29 10.83 -0.96
CA ARG A 29 -10.03 11.28 -2.15
C ARG A 29 -10.61 12.67 -1.86
N GLY A 30 -10.14 13.69 -2.57
CA GLY A 30 -10.83 14.98 -2.68
C GLY A 30 -10.23 16.18 -1.94
N ARG A 31 -9.03 16.09 -1.34
CA ARG A 31 -8.38 17.34 -0.90
C ARG A 31 -7.91 18.14 -2.12
N PRO A 32 -8.22 19.45 -2.22
CA PRO A 32 -7.50 20.32 -3.11
C PRO A 32 -6.05 20.37 -2.62
N HIS A 33 -5.16 19.55 -3.20
CA HIS A 33 -3.75 19.63 -2.86
C HIS A 33 -3.23 20.98 -3.39
N PRO A 34 -2.69 21.86 -2.53
CA PRO A 34 -2.09 23.13 -2.96
C PRO A 34 -0.79 22.90 -3.75
N LEU A 35 -0.32 21.64 -3.82
CA LEU A 35 0.90 21.19 -4.47
C LEU A 35 0.57 20.53 -5.80
N SER A 36 1.56 20.46 -6.69
CA SER A 36 1.40 19.77 -7.97
C SER A 36 1.02 18.30 -7.78
N ALA A 37 0.33 17.73 -8.77
CA ALA A 37 -0.16 16.35 -8.71
C ALA A 37 0.95 15.32 -8.47
N GLN A 38 2.16 15.60 -8.95
CA GLN A 38 3.34 14.76 -8.72
C GLN A 38 3.76 14.77 -7.25
N VAL A 39 3.82 15.96 -6.65
CA VAL A 39 4.20 16.13 -5.24
C VAL A 39 3.18 15.48 -4.32
N ALA A 40 1.89 15.62 -4.62
CA ALA A 40 0.83 14.95 -3.87
C ALA A 40 0.98 13.42 -3.92
N ALA A 41 1.20 12.84 -5.11
CA ALA A 41 1.37 11.40 -5.25
C ALA A 41 2.61 10.86 -4.52
N LEU A 42 3.72 11.60 -4.53
CA LEU A 42 4.93 11.24 -3.80
C LEU A 42 4.72 11.33 -2.29
N GLN A 43 4.11 12.40 -1.78
CA GLN A 43 3.83 12.55 -0.35
C GLN A 43 2.92 11.44 0.17
N ASP A 44 1.84 11.13 -0.55
CA ASP A 44 0.95 10.03 -0.21
C ASP A 44 1.70 8.69 -0.12
N LEU A 45 2.64 8.43 -1.04
CA LEU A 45 3.46 7.22 -1.01
C LEU A 45 4.41 7.22 0.20
N LEU A 46 5.10 8.33 0.47
CA LEU A 46 6.07 8.42 1.56
C LEU A 46 5.38 8.28 2.93
N GLU A 47 4.23 8.92 3.13
CA GLU A 47 3.42 8.75 4.34
C GLU A 47 2.99 7.30 4.52
N TRP A 48 2.56 6.65 3.42
CA TRP A 48 2.16 5.25 3.44
C TRP A 48 3.34 4.32 3.77
N LEU A 49 4.49 4.50 3.13
CA LEU A 49 5.70 3.72 3.40
C LEU A 49 6.24 3.96 4.80
N HIS A 50 6.21 5.20 5.29
CA HIS A 50 6.63 5.55 6.65
C HIS A 50 5.75 4.86 7.68
N ALA A 51 4.43 4.93 7.51
CA ALA A 51 3.48 4.25 8.39
C ALA A 51 3.63 2.71 8.35
N ALA A 52 4.05 2.15 7.22
CA ALA A 52 4.23 0.70 7.04
C ALA A 52 5.58 0.18 7.58
N SER A 53 6.65 0.95 7.45
CA SER A 53 8.04 0.51 7.70
C SER A 53 8.71 1.14 8.92
N GLY A 54 8.25 2.32 9.36
CA GLY A 54 8.92 3.13 10.37
C GLY A 54 10.23 3.78 9.91
N LEU A 55 10.59 3.70 8.63
CA LEU A 55 11.80 4.33 8.10
C LEU A 55 11.63 5.85 7.96
N GLU A 56 12.73 6.57 8.18
CA GLU A 56 12.78 8.02 7.99
C GLU A 56 12.44 8.44 6.55
N HIS A 57 11.80 9.61 6.43
CA HIS A 57 11.35 10.16 5.16
C HIS A 57 12.49 10.30 4.14
N GLU A 58 13.70 10.66 4.56
CA GLU A 58 14.85 10.73 3.65
C GLU A 58 15.19 9.39 2.98
N LYS A 59 15.18 8.29 3.75
CA LYS A 59 15.48 6.96 3.23
C LYS A 59 14.39 6.51 2.26
N LEU A 60 13.14 6.77 2.61
CA LEU A 60 12.00 6.48 1.76
C LEU A 60 11.99 7.32 0.49
N TYR A 61 12.42 8.58 0.55
CA TYR A 61 12.56 9.43 -0.62
C TYR A 61 13.60 8.88 -1.61
N ARG A 62 14.76 8.46 -1.10
CA ARG A 62 15.79 7.81 -1.94
C ARG A 62 15.27 6.51 -2.55
N LEU A 63 14.56 5.71 -1.77
CA LEU A 63 13.97 4.45 -2.23
C LEU A 63 12.89 4.69 -3.31
N ALA A 64 11.99 5.64 -3.09
CA ALA A 64 10.96 6.03 -4.05
C ALA A 64 11.57 6.63 -5.32
N SER A 65 12.71 7.34 -5.23
CA SER A 65 13.43 7.83 -6.41
C SER A 65 14.05 6.72 -7.24
N LEU A 66 14.40 5.58 -6.65
CA LEU A 66 15.04 4.46 -7.34
C LEU A 66 14.04 3.43 -7.89
N ALA A 67 12.96 3.20 -7.15
CA ALA A 67 12.02 2.11 -7.42
C ALA A 67 10.57 2.59 -7.61
N GLY A 68 10.30 3.89 -7.47
CA GLY A 68 8.96 4.46 -7.66
C GLY A 68 8.72 4.82 -9.12
N ASP A 69 7.64 4.29 -9.69
CA ASP A 69 7.19 4.61 -11.03
C ASP A 69 6.01 5.57 -10.99
N MET A 70 6.10 6.68 -11.71
CA MET A 70 5.06 7.71 -11.71
C MET A 70 4.32 7.73 -13.05
N ALA A 71 3.00 7.59 -13.01
CA ALA A 71 2.16 7.55 -14.20
C ALA A 71 1.01 8.56 -14.12
N VAL A 72 0.77 9.25 -15.24
CA VAL A 72 -0.30 10.23 -15.38
C VAL A 72 -1.62 9.49 -15.59
N THR A 73 -2.62 9.77 -14.76
CA THR A 73 -3.97 9.17 -14.89
C THR A 73 -4.90 10.03 -15.74
N GLN A 74 -4.80 11.35 -15.62
CA GLN A 74 -5.64 12.28 -16.36
C GLN A 74 -4.97 13.65 -16.48
N VAL A 75 -5.24 14.33 -17.58
CA VAL A 75 -4.81 15.72 -17.81
C VAL A 75 -5.96 16.65 -18.19
N VAL A 76 -7.16 16.11 -18.42
CA VAL A 76 -8.26 16.83 -19.10
C VAL A 76 -9.34 17.37 -18.16
N ASN A 77 -9.49 16.87 -16.93
CA ASN A 77 -10.61 17.23 -16.05
C ASN A 77 -10.32 18.44 -15.14
N GLY A 78 -9.59 19.44 -15.64
CA GLY A 78 -9.19 20.65 -14.90
C GLY A 78 -8.17 20.43 -13.77
N ARG A 79 -8.09 19.22 -13.22
CA ARG A 79 -7.09 18.78 -12.24
C ARG A 79 -6.22 17.69 -12.85
N LYS A 80 -4.90 17.91 -12.90
CA LYS A 80 -3.94 16.87 -13.32
C LYS A 80 -3.95 15.75 -12.28
N GLY A 81 -4.02 14.51 -12.74
CA GLY A 81 -3.98 13.32 -11.89
C GLY A 81 -2.72 12.51 -12.17
N VAL A 82 -2.01 12.16 -11.12
CA VAL A 82 -0.79 11.36 -11.17
C VAL A 82 -0.86 10.33 -10.05
N HIS A 83 -0.36 9.13 -10.31
CA HIS A 83 -0.20 8.10 -9.29
C HIS A 83 1.24 7.58 -9.29
N MET A 84 1.69 7.14 -8.13
CA MET A 84 2.97 6.47 -7.98
C MET A 84 2.72 4.98 -7.68
N LEU A 85 3.40 4.12 -8.41
CA LEU A 85 3.47 2.69 -8.21
C LEU A 85 4.78 2.37 -7.52
N PHE A 86 4.74 1.37 -6.64
CA PHE A 86 5.91 0.93 -5.91
C PHE A 86 5.90 -0.60 -5.81
N PRO A 87 7.01 -1.28 -6.16
CA PRO A 87 7.06 -2.74 -6.22
C PRO A 87 6.90 -3.33 -4.82
N LYS A 88 6.08 -4.39 -4.70
CA LYS A 88 5.79 -5.03 -3.40
C LYS A 88 7.03 -5.60 -2.73
N SER A 89 7.96 -6.14 -3.53
CA SER A 89 9.26 -6.64 -3.07
C SER A 89 10.13 -5.57 -2.44
N GLY A 90 9.96 -4.30 -2.83
CA GLY A 90 10.70 -3.18 -2.28
C GLY A 90 10.07 -2.60 -1.02
N ILE A 91 8.85 -3.03 -0.64
CA ILE A 91 8.18 -2.44 0.53
C ILE A 91 8.89 -2.96 1.79
N PRO A 92 9.44 -2.07 2.63
CA PRO A 92 10.10 -2.44 3.87
C PRO A 92 9.04 -2.71 4.96
N VAL A 93 8.16 -3.68 4.73
CA VAL A 93 7.33 -4.31 5.76
C VAL A 93 8.03 -5.60 6.21
N PRO A 94 7.94 -5.99 7.50
CA PRO A 94 8.26 -7.36 7.90
C PRO A 94 7.41 -8.32 7.06
N GLN A 95 8.05 -9.00 6.11
CA GLN A 95 7.42 -10.04 5.31
C GLN A 95 7.18 -11.22 6.26
N LYS A 96 5.91 -11.54 6.48
CA LYS A 96 5.48 -12.68 7.28
C LYS A 96 5.89 -13.99 6.64
#